data_AF-E2BI38-F1
#
_entry.id   AF-E2BI38-F1
#
_cell.length_a   1.000
_cell.length_b   1.000
_cell.length_c   1.000
_cell.angle_alpha   90.00
_cell.angle_beta   90.00
_cell.angle_gamma   90.00
#
_symmetry.space_group_name_H-M   'P 1'
#
loop_
_entity.id
_entity.type
_entity.pdbx_description
1 polymer ?
#
loop_
_entity_poly.entity_id
_entity_poly.type
_entity_poly.pdbx_seq_one_letter_code
_entity_poly.pdbx_strand_id
1 'polypeptide(L)'
;MSQNVRSNDHLNNSSEDEYLEKMKGIVCGTAMPIGFDTWSTKEQHDWLDQNIRKYFPNVPETLQNIIPGAFSLIDYNRPQEKLPEWVDMDKYRRGQKYLSTVKRVFTWFNGEPWVKDTEAYRNMQFTRKKHLMIGTKVSQMDNEQYYAASKIANSWCPEYELLRKDFATTCPFEEPRQRPYKMFDGTSYKLKSINDMTMAITQANFVLLPVLYPQNIGIHGVTDEDLEAYCHMWKCYGYFLGIKDE
;
A
#
# COMPACT_ATOMS: atom_id res chain seq x y z
N MET A 1 -14.39 23.71 -26.41
CA MET A 1 -14.77 22.43 -25.81
C MET A 1 -14.24 22.43 -24.38
N SER A 2 -15.15 22.42 -23.42
CA SER A 2 -14.89 22.65 -22.00
C SER A 2 -14.10 21.49 -21.40
N GLN A 3 -12.92 21.77 -20.85
CA GLN A 3 -12.14 20.84 -20.05
C GLN A 3 -12.89 20.60 -18.73
N ASN A 4 -13.45 19.41 -18.56
CA ASN A 4 -14.00 18.98 -17.29
C ASN A 4 -12.82 18.46 -16.45
N VAL A 5 -12.11 19.38 -15.80
CA VAL A 5 -11.20 19.01 -14.71
C VAL A 5 -12.12 18.49 -13.61
N ARG A 6 -11.98 17.21 -13.25
CA ARG A 6 -12.62 16.66 -12.07
C ARG A 6 -12.07 17.40 -10.86
N SER A 7 -12.73 18.48 -10.46
CA SER A 7 -12.62 18.97 -9.10
C SER A 7 -13.06 17.81 -8.21
N ASN A 8 -12.30 17.51 -7.17
CA ASN A 8 -12.62 16.47 -6.20
C ASN A 8 -13.90 16.78 -5.38
N ASP A 9 -14.68 17.78 -5.77
CA ASP A 9 -15.91 18.29 -5.14
C ASP A 9 -17.03 17.24 -4.95
N HIS A 10 -16.92 16.04 -5.50
CA HIS A 10 -17.93 14.99 -5.35
C HIS A 10 -17.73 14.05 -4.15
N LEU A 11 -16.66 14.20 -3.38
CA LEU A 11 -16.59 13.67 -2.02
C LEU A 11 -16.98 14.77 -1.03
N ASN A 12 -18.27 15.13 -1.02
CA ASN A 12 -18.93 15.93 0.03
C ASN A 12 -17.99 16.95 0.72
N ASN A 13 -17.76 18.12 0.10
CA ASN A 13 -16.92 19.22 0.64
C ASN A 13 -17.22 19.52 2.13
N SER A 14 -18.44 19.23 2.60
CA SER A 14 -18.79 19.39 4.02
C SER A 14 -17.97 18.53 4.97
N SER A 15 -17.49 17.34 4.57
CA SER A 15 -16.73 16.45 5.46
C SER A 15 -15.26 16.84 5.56
N GLU A 16 -14.69 17.38 4.48
CA GLU A 16 -13.32 17.90 4.46
C GLU A 16 -13.26 19.25 5.16
N ASP A 17 -14.22 20.15 4.92
CA ASP A 17 -14.34 21.41 5.67
C ASP A 17 -14.57 21.17 7.16
N GLU A 18 -15.44 20.22 7.53
CA GLU A 18 -15.65 19.85 8.94
C GLU A 18 -14.40 19.20 9.55
N TYR A 19 -13.65 18.41 8.78
CA TYR A 19 -12.37 17.86 9.20
C TYR A 19 -11.32 18.95 9.40
N LEU A 20 -11.19 19.89 8.46
CA LEU A 20 -10.27 21.02 8.54
C LEU A 20 -10.62 21.95 9.70
N GLU A 21 -11.90 22.21 9.98
CA GLU A 21 -12.33 22.98 11.14
C GLU A 21 -12.05 22.24 12.47
N LYS A 22 -12.23 20.91 12.53
CA LYS A 22 -11.80 20.11 13.68
C LYS A 22 -10.28 20.15 13.86
N MET A 23 -9.52 20.04 12.77
CA MET A 23 -8.05 20.12 12.80
C MET A 23 -7.58 21.51 13.22
N LYS A 24 -8.18 22.59 12.71
CA LYS A 24 -7.94 23.96 13.18
C LYS A 24 -8.26 24.09 14.67
N GLY A 25 -9.37 23.53 15.15
CA GLY A 25 -9.70 23.51 16.58
C GLY A 25 -8.65 22.81 17.44
N ILE A 26 -8.11 21.67 16.97
CA ILE A 26 -7.04 20.92 17.66
C ILE A 26 -5.73 21.72 17.65
N VAL A 27 -5.33 22.26 16.48
CA VAL A 27 -4.08 23.01 16.29
C VAL A 27 -4.13 24.38 16.97
N CYS A 28 -5.28 25.07 17.00
CA CYS A 28 -5.46 26.33 17.72
C CYS A 28 -5.63 26.12 19.23
N GLY A 29 -6.17 24.97 19.66
CA GLY A 29 -6.27 24.58 21.07
C GLY A 29 -4.96 24.09 21.69
N THR A 30 -3.96 23.79 20.85
CA THR A 30 -2.61 23.43 21.27
C THR A 30 -1.67 24.58 20.93
N ALA A 31 -1.11 25.25 21.93
CA ALA A 31 -0.26 26.41 21.70
C ALA A 31 1.04 26.00 20.95
N MET A 32 1.01 26.07 19.62
CA MET A 32 2.22 26.06 18.81
C MET A 32 3.17 27.15 19.35
N PRO A 33 4.49 26.92 19.41
CA PRO A 33 5.43 27.93 19.87
C PRO A 33 5.27 29.21 19.05
N ILE A 34 5.27 30.35 19.73
CA ILE A 34 5.18 31.65 19.06
C ILE A 34 6.36 31.78 18.09
N GLY A 35 6.06 32.07 16.83
CA GLY A 35 7.06 32.19 15.76
C GLY A 35 7.66 30.86 15.29
N PHE A 36 6.97 29.74 15.47
CA PHE A 36 7.44 28.42 15.02
C PHE A 36 7.87 28.40 13.54
N ASP A 37 7.17 29.14 12.68
CA ASP A 37 7.48 29.33 11.25
C ASP A 37 8.81 30.05 10.98
N THR A 38 9.32 30.78 11.97
CA THR A 38 10.62 31.48 11.88
C THR A 38 11.80 30.66 12.40
N TRP A 39 11.54 29.50 12.99
CA TRP A 39 12.59 28.58 13.46
C TRP A 39 13.31 27.92 12.30
N SER A 40 14.53 27.43 12.54
CA SER A 40 15.21 26.59 11.56
C SER A 40 14.45 25.27 11.37
N THR A 41 14.59 24.66 10.19
CA THR A 41 14.04 23.32 9.89
C THR A 41 14.39 22.29 10.96
N LYS A 42 15.62 22.33 11.51
CA LYS A 42 16.06 21.42 12.55
C LYS A 42 15.31 21.64 13.86
N GLU A 43 15.14 22.89 14.28
CA GLU A 43 14.40 23.21 15.50
C GLU A 43 12.91 22.84 15.38
N GLN A 44 12.30 23.06 14.21
CA GLN A 44 10.93 22.62 13.94
C GLN A 44 10.80 21.10 14.02
N HIS A 45 11.73 20.38 13.38
CA HIS A 45 11.78 18.92 13.40
C HIS A 45 11.94 18.35 14.82
N ASP A 46 12.95 18.81 15.57
CA ASP A 46 13.26 18.32 16.91
C ASP A 46 12.11 18.59 17.90
N TRP A 47 11.43 19.74 17.76
CA TRP A 47 10.27 20.04 18.58
C TRP A 47 9.05 19.18 18.24
N LEU A 48 8.79 18.93 16.95
CA LEU A 48 7.70 18.05 16.52
C LEU A 48 7.92 16.62 17.01
N ASP A 49 9.13 16.09 16.87
CA ASP A 49 9.49 14.74 17.34
C ASP A 49 9.16 14.56 18.83
N GLN A 50 9.45 15.58 19.66
CA GLN A 50 9.17 15.57 21.10
C GLN A 50 7.68 15.71 21.46
N ASN A 51 6.86 16.29 20.57
CA ASN A 51 5.47 16.63 20.86
C ASN A 51 4.45 15.87 19.99
N ILE A 52 4.89 15.06 19.04
CA ILE A 52 4.05 14.41 18.02
C ILE A 52 2.89 13.60 18.60
N ARG A 53 3.12 12.91 19.72
CA ARG A 53 2.10 12.11 20.42
C ARG A 53 0.96 12.94 20.98
N LYS A 54 1.19 14.23 21.27
CA LYS A 54 0.14 15.15 21.73
C LYS A 54 -0.81 15.52 20.59
N TYR A 55 -0.28 15.69 19.39
CA TYR A 55 -1.04 16.10 18.20
C TYR A 55 -1.68 14.93 17.47
N PHE A 56 -1.00 13.79 17.45
CA PHE A 56 -1.39 12.60 16.71
C PHE A 56 -1.43 11.36 17.62
N PRO A 57 -2.26 11.37 18.68
CA PRO A 57 -2.30 10.28 19.67
C PRO A 57 -2.73 8.93 19.07
N ASN A 58 -3.40 8.97 17.91
CA ASN A 58 -3.89 7.79 17.20
C ASN A 58 -2.94 7.31 16.09
N VAL A 59 -1.80 8.00 15.85
CA VAL A 59 -0.82 7.55 14.86
C VAL A 59 0.07 6.47 15.51
N PRO A 60 0.12 5.26 14.92
CA PRO A 60 1.10 4.22 15.26
C PRO A 60 2.49 4.75 15.55
N GLU A 61 3.13 4.26 16.61
CA GLU A 61 4.51 4.65 16.94
C GLU A 61 5.46 4.42 15.76
N THR A 62 5.25 3.32 15.03
CA THR A 62 5.97 2.99 13.79
C THR A 62 5.88 4.05 12.68
N LEU A 63 4.83 4.87 12.66
CA LEU A 63 4.59 5.89 11.63
C LEU A 63 4.88 7.32 12.11
N GLN A 64 5.16 7.51 13.41
CA GLN A 64 5.39 8.85 13.98
C GLN A 64 6.59 9.53 13.32
N ASN A 65 7.68 8.80 13.04
CA ASN A 65 8.89 9.36 12.41
C ASN A 65 8.67 9.93 11.00
N ILE A 66 7.55 9.62 10.34
CA ILE A 66 7.22 10.16 9.01
C ILE A 66 6.82 11.64 9.11
N ILE A 67 6.13 12.02 10.19
CA ILE A 67 5.53 13.35 10.35
C ILE A 67 6.60 14.45 10.50
N PRO A 68 7.66 14.30 11.32
CA PRO A 68 8.76 15.28 11.34
C PRO A 68 9.47 15.37 9.99
N GLY A 69 9.49 14.28 9.23
CA GLY A 69 10.02 14.25 7.86
C GLY A 69 9.37 15.26 6.90
N ALA A 70 8.13 15.70 7.16
CA ALA A 70 7.48 16.75 6.37
C ALA A 70 8.19 18.11 6.43
N PHE A 71 8.96 18.36 7.49
CA PHE A 71 9.69 19.60 7.70
C PHE A 71 11.15 19.49 7.25
N SER A 72 11.67 18.27 7.12
CA SER A 72 13.04 18.01 6.65
C SER A 72 13.12 18.06 5.13
N LEU A 73 13.91 18.99 4.61
CA LEU A 73 14.23 19.00 3.18
C LEU A 73 15.07 17.78 2.79
N ILE A 74 14.85 17.28 1.58
CA ILE A 74 15.67 16.21 0.99
C ILE A 74 17.09 16.75 0.78
N ASP A 75 18.09 16.04 1.31
CA ASP A 75 19.50 16.37 1.11
C ASP A 75 19.99 15.83 -0.24
N TYR A 76 19.91 16.69 -1.27
CA TYR A 76 20.39 16.38 -2.62
C TYR A 76 21.92 16.39 -2.76
N ASN A 77 22.66 16.86 -1.75
CA ASN A 77 24.13 16.94 -1.81
C ASN A 77 24.83 15.67 -1.31
N ARG A 78 24.06 14.66 -0.89
CA ARG A 78 24.61 13.39 -0.41
C ARG A 78 25.36 12.65 -1.54
N PRO A 79 26.64 12.29 -1.34
CA PRO A 79 27.39 11.50 -2.34
C PRO A 79 26.71 10.15 -2.58
N GLN A 80 26.52 9.78 -3.85
CA GLN A 80 25.87 8.51 -4.22
C GLN A 80 26.86 7.35 -4.27
N GLU A 81 28.15 7.64 -4.44
CA GLU A 81 29.23 6.68 -4.58
C GLU A 81 29.67 6.10 -3.21
N LYS A 82 29.31 6.78 -2.12
CA LYS A 82 29.66 6.36 -0.75
C LYS A 82 28.45 5.76 -0.05
N LEU A 83 28.50 4.45 0.19
CA LEU A 83 27.48 3.77 0.97
C LEU A 83 27.50 4.23 2.44
N PRO A 84 26.34 4.49 3.06
CA PRO A 84 26.24 4.68 4.51
C PRO A 84 26.71 3.44 5.27
N GLU A 85 27.27 3.65 6.48
CA GLU A 85 27.80 2.56 7.32
C GLU A 85 26.75 1.51 7.71
N TRP A 86 25.47 1.90 7.79
CA TRP A 86 24.37 1.00 8.12
C TRP A 86 23.94 0.08 6.97
N VAL A 87 24.43 0.32 5.74
CA VAL A 87 24.06 -0.50 4.58
C VAL A 87 24.73 -1.87 4.64
N ASP A 88 23.92 -2.89 4.90
CA ASP A 88 24.31 -4.30 4.80
C ASP A 88 24.05 -4.81 3.37
N MET A 89 25.12 -4.95 2.58
CA MET A 89 25.04 -5.37 1.18
C MET A 89 24.51 -6.80 1.00
N ASP A 90 24.68 -7.68 1.98
CA ASP A 90 24.16 -9.04 1.91
C ASP A 90 22.66 -9.06 2.16
N LYS A 91 22.16 -8.26 3.11
CA LYS A 91 20.71 -8.04 3.27
C LYS A 91 20.11 -7.41 2.02
N TYR A 92 20.75 -6.40 1.44
CA TYR A 92 20.29 -5.76 0.20
C TYR A 92 20.15 -6.76 -0.95
N ARG A 93 21.20 -7.55 -1.22
CA ARG A 93 21.19 -8.58 -2.29
C ARG A 93 20.17 -9.68 -2.02
N ARG A 94 19.97 -10.08 -0.76
CA ARG A 94 18.89 -11.01 -0.40
C ARG A 94 17.52 -10.40 -0.72
N GLY A 95 17.29 -9.14 -0.39
CA GLY A 95 16.06 -8.40 -0.72
C GLY A 95 15.77 -8.40 -2.23
N GLN A 96 16.78 -8.15 -3.05
CA GLN A 96 16.64 -8.16 -4.51
C GLN A 96 16.13 -9.51 -5.08
N LYS A 97 16.42 -10.64 -4.42
CA LYS A 97 15.93 -11.96 -4.86
C LYS A 97 14.41 -12.09 -4.71
N TYR A 98 13.79 -11.37 -3.77
CA TYR A 98 12.35 -11.38 -3.57
C TYR A 98 11.59 -10.51 -4.58
N LEU A 99 12.29 -9.66 -5.35
CA LEU A 99 11.67 -8.80 -6.36
C LEU A 99 11.28 -9.53 -7.66
N SER A 100 11.48 -10.85 -7.75
CA SER A 100 11.18 -11.59 -8.99
C SER A 100 9.71 -11.45 -9.42
N THR A 101 8.77 -11.36 -8.48
CA THR A 101 7.35 -11.12 -8.78
C THR A 101 7.16 -9.73 -9.36
N VAL A 102 7.67 -8.71 -8.67
CA VAL A 102 7.58 -7.30 -9.10
C VAL A 102 8.18 -7.10 -10.50
N LYS A 103 9.35 -7.67 -10.76
CA LYS A 103 10.00 -7.63 -12.08
C LYS A 103 9.12 -8.22 -13.19
N ARG A 104 8.42 -9.34 -12.92
CA ARG A 104 7.49 -9.93 -13.90
C ARG A 104 6.30 -9.03 -14.17
N VAL A 105 5.70 -8.45 -13.13
CA VAL A 105 4.58 -7.51 -13.28
C VAL A 105 5.01 -6.32 -14.13
N PHE A 106 6.23 -5.80 -13.92
CA PHE A 106 6.76 -4.71 -14.75
C PHE A 106 6.83 -5.04 -16.25
N THR A 107 7.06 -6.29 -16.62
CA THR A 107 7.08 -6.68 -18.04
C THR A 107 5.72 -6.58 -18.72
N TRP A 108 4.62 -6.61 -17.96
CA TRP A 108 3.27 -6.49 -18.52
C TRP A 108 2.94 -5.05 -18.91
N PHE A 109 3.48 -4.04 -18.21
CA PHE A 109 3.30 -2.64 -18.61
C PHE A 109 4.12 -2.28 -19.85
N ASN A 110 5.26 -2.95 -20.04
CA ASN A 110 6.19 -2.68 -21.13
C ASN A 110 5.92 -3.52 -22.40
N GLY A 111 4.83 -4.28 -22.44
CA GLY A 111 4.51 -5.13 -23.59
C GLY A 111 3.13 -5.75 -23.49
N GLU A 112 2.77 -6.56 -24.48
CA GLU A 112 1.43 -7.12 -24.60
C GLU A 112 1.40 -8.57 -24.09
N PRO A 113 0.80 -8.87 -22.93
CA PRO A 113 0.84 -10.21 -22.34
C PRO A 113 0.01 -11.25 -23.08
N TRP A 114 -0.72 -10.86 -24.13
CA TRP A 114 -1.47 -11.75 -25.03
C TRP A 114 -0.75 -12.04 -26.35
N VAL A 115 0.33 -11.32 -26.67
CA VAL A 115 1.13 -11.60 -27.87
C VAL A 115 2.14 -12.69 -27.56
N LYS A 116 1.96 -13.87 -28.17
CA LYS A 116 2.80 -15.06 -27.94
C LYS A 116 4.28 -14.74 -28.08
N ASP A 117 5.09 -15.47 -27.31
CA ASP A 117 6.56 -15.45 -27.29
C ASP A 117 7.23 -14.13 -26.83
N THR A 118 6.46 -13.06 -26.62
CA THR A 118 6.94 -11.86 -25.93
C THR A 118 7.34 -12.16 -24.48
N GLU A 119 8.17 -11.31 -23.90
CA GLU A 119 8.53 -11.41 -22.48
C GLU A 119 7.29 -11.24 -21.58
N ALA A 120 6.43 -10.27 -21.89
CA ALA A 120 5.17 -10.02 -21.19
C ALA A 120 4.28 -11.27 -21.17
N TYR A 121 4.10 -11.93 -22.33
CA TYR A 121 3.33 -13.17 -22.44
C TYR A 121 3.94 -14.30 -21.61
N ARG A 122 5.24 -14.54 -21.74
CA ARG A 122 5.92 -15.60 -20.99
C ARG A 122 5.80 -15.40 -19.48
N ASN A 123 5.96 -14.16 -19.01
CA ASN A 123 5.83 -13.82 -17.59
C ASN A 123 4.39 -13.89 -17.09
N MET A 124 3.41 -13.49 -17.90
CA MET A 124 1.98 -13.65 -17.58
C MET A 124 1.60 -15.13 -17.43
N GLN A 125 2.00 -15.96 -18.40
CA GLN A 125 1.77 -17.42 -18.36
C GLN A 125 2.49 -18.07 -17.17
N PHE A 126 3.71 -17.63 -16.85
CA PHE A 126 4.43 -18.11 -15.68
C PHE A 126 3.66 -17.83 -14.38
N THR A 127 3.18 -16.60 -14.21
CA THR A 127 2.39 -16.21 -13.03
C THR A 127 1.07 -17.00 -12.95
N ARG A 128 0.33 -17.10 -14.06
CA ARG A 128 -0.89 -17.91 -14.14
C ARG A 128 -0.64 -19.36 -13.73
N LYS A 129 0.43 -19.97 -14.25
CA LYS A 129 0.82 -21.35 -13.90
C LYS A 129 1.16 -21.47 -12.41
N LYS A 130 1.86 -20.49 -11.83
CA LYS A 130 2.15 -20.48 -10.38
C LYS A 130 0.88 -20.41 -9.55
N HIS A 131 -0.07 -19.56 -9.91
CA HIS A 131 -1.36 -19.45 -9.23
C HIS A 131 -2.16 -20.77 -9.32
N LEU A 132 -2.19 -21.40 -10.49
CA LEU A 132 -2.82 -22.71 -10.64
C LEU A 132 -2.14 -23.77 -9.76
N MET A 133 -0.81 -23.87 -9.81
CA MET A 133 -0.06 -24.86 -9.03
C MET A 133 -0.29 -24.71 -7.53
N ILE A 134 -0.22 -23.48 -7.00
CA ILE A 134 -0.43 -23.25 -5.57
C ILE A 134 -1.91 -23.43 -5.19
N GLY A 135 -2.84 -23.00 -6.04
CA GLY A 135 -4.28 -23.22 -5.85
C GLY A 135 -4.61 -24.71 -5.76
N THR A 136 -4.11 -25.52 -6.70
CA THR A 136 -4.25 -26.98 -6.66
C THR A 136 -3.61 -27.57 -5.40
N LYS A 137 -2.37 -27.19 -5.08
CA LYS A 137 -1.67 -27.68 -3.89
C LYS A 137 -2.45 -27.40 -2.60
N VAL A 138 -2.93 -26.17 -2.42
CA VAL A 138 -3.68 -25.77 -1.21
C VAL A 138 -5.04 -26.47 -1.15
N SER A 139 -5.71 -26.67 -2.29
CA SER A 139 -6.99 -27.39 -2.33
C SER A 139 -6.90 -28.85 -1.87
N GLN A 140 -5.70 -29.45 -1.95
CA GLN A 140 -5.42 -30.82 -1.53
C GLN A 140 -4.95 -30.94 -0.07
N MET A 141 -4.76 -29.82 0.63
CA MET A 141 -4.28 -29.80 2.01
C MET A 141 -5.43 -29.71 3.02
N ASP A 142 -5.28 -30.43 4.13
CA ASP A 142 -6.06 -30.11 5.33
C ASP A 142 -5.57 -28.79 5.97
N ASN A 143 -6.29 -28.32 6.99
CA ASN A 143 -5.96 -27.05 7.64
C ASN A 143 -4.60 -27.10 8.34
N GLU A 144 -4.29 -28.20 9.03
CA GLU A 144 -3.05 -28.33 9.80
C GLU A 144 -1.84 -28.36 8.87
N GLN A 145 -1.94 -29.12 7.77
CA GLN A 145 -0.93 -29.17 6.71
C GLN A 145 -0.69 -27.80 6.09
N TYR A 146 -1.76 -27.07 5.78
CA TYR A 146 -1.65 -25.73 5.23
C TYR A 146 -0.93 -24.77 6.18
N TYR A 147 -1.35 -24.70 7.46
CA TYR A 147 -0.73 -23.81 8.44
C TYR A 147 0.73 -24.17 8.72
N ALA A 148 1.04 -25.45 8.82
CA ALA A 148 2.41 -25.91 8.97
C ALA A 148 3.27 -25.49 7.77
N ALA A 149 2.75 -25.61 6.55
CA ALA A 149 3.46 -25.24 5.32
C ALA A 149 3.54 -23.72 5.09
N SER A 150 2.59 -22.93 5.59
CA SER A 150 2.57 -21.47 5.44
C SER A 150 3.34 -20.75 6.54
N LYS A 151 3.73 -21.44 7.62
CA LYS A 151 4.45 -20.84 8.74
C LYS A 151 5.86 -20.42 8.32
N ILE A 152 6.12 -19.12 8.39
CA ILE A 152 7.48 -18.58 8.24
C ILE A 152 8.19 -18.77 9.58
N ALA A 153 9.12 -19.73 9.63
CA ALA A 153 9.74 -20.18 10.88
C ALA A 153 10.43 -19.07 11.68
N ASN A 154 11.00 -18.06 11.00
CA ASN A 154 11.71 -16.93 11.60
C ASN A 154 11.37 -15.63 10.86
N SER A 155 10.13 -15.15 10.97
CA SER A 155 9.77 -13.81 10.48
C SER A 155 10.41 -12.73 11.36
N TRP A 156 11.72 -12.54 11.24
CA TRP A 156 12.42 -11.48 11.96
C TRP A 156 12.27 -10.16 11.21
N CYS A 157 11.41 -9.31 11.75
CA CYS A 157 11.35 -7.88 11.44
C CYS A 157 11.37 -7.18 12.81
N PRO A 158 12.41 -6.38 13.12
CA PRO A 158 12.52 -5.67 14.39
C PRO A 158 11.25 -4.87 14.75
N GLU A 159 10.56 -4.38 13.73
CA GLU A 159 9.36 -3.55 13.84
C GLU A 159 8.07 -4.39 13.91
N TYR A 160 8.12 -5.72 13.72
CA TYR A 160 6.93 -6.56 13.57
C TYR A 160 5.98 -6.48 14.77
N GLU A 161 6.51 -6.63 15.99
CA GLU A 161 5.67 -6.59 17.19
C GLU A 161 5.11 -5.19 17.44
N LEU A 162 5.87 -4.14 17.10
CA LEU A 162 5.43 -2.76 17.21
C LEU A 162 4.31 -2.47 16.20
N LEU A 163 4.51 -2.84 14.93
CA LEU A 163 3.48 -2.76 13.88
C LEU A 163 2.22 -3.53 14.29
N ARG A 164 2.37 -4.78 14.74
CA ARG A 164 1.24 -5.62 15.15
C ARG A 164 0.44 -4.99 16.29
N LYS A 165 1.12 -4.43 17.28
CA LYS A 165 0.49 -3.72 18.41
C LYS A 165 -0.22 -2.45 17.92
N ASP A 166 0.44 -1.65 17.10
CA ASP A 166 -0.08 -0.39 16.58
C ASP A 166 -1.35 -0.60 15.73
N PHE A 167 -1.35 -1.57 14.82
CA PHE A 167 -2.50 -1.84 13.96
C PHE A 167 -3.65 -2.54 14.69
N ALA A 168 -3.43 -3.11 15.88
CA ALA A 168 -4.50 -3.66 16.71
C ALA A 168 -5.33 -2.57 17.42
N THR A 169 -4.79 -1.35 17.58
CA THR A 169 -5.44 -0.28 18.35
C THR A 169 -6.19 0.74 17.49
N THR A 170 -6.04 0.73 16.16
CA THR A 170 -6.43 1.88 15.30
C THR A 170 -7.79 1.78 14.58
N CYS A 171 -8.57 0.71 14.72
CA CYS A 171 -9.88 0.65 14.04
C CYS A 171 -11.05 0.47 15.03
N PRO A 172 -11.66 1.58 15.50
CA PRO A 172 -12.87 1.53 16.33
C PRO A 172 -14.15 1.23 15.52
N PHE A 173 -14.10 1.20 14.18
CA PHE A 173 -15.24 0.89 13.31
C PHE A 173 -15.33 -0.61 13.00
N GLU A 174 -15.37 -1.43 14.03
CA GLU A 174 -15.40 -2.89 13.91
C GLU A 174 -16.79 -3.46 13.61
N GLU A 175 -17.54 -2.87 12.69
CA GLU A 175 -18.85 -3.42 12.33
C GLU A 175 -18.66 -4.80 11.67
N PRO A 176 -19.25 -5.89 12.20
CA PRO A 176 -19.00 -7.26 11.73
C PRO A 176 -19.22 -7.47 10.23
N ARG A 177 -20.05 -6.64 9.59
CA ARG A 177 -20.38 -6.70 8.16
C ARG A 177 -19.35 -6.07 7.24
N GLN A 178 -18.37 -5.33 7.78
CA GLN A 178 -17.32 -4.66 6.99
C GLN A 178 -16.06 -5.52 6.80
N ARG A 179 -16.05 -6.77 7.32
CA ARG A 179 -14.91 -7.70 7.22
C ARG A 179 -15.29 -8.97 6.45
N PRO A 180 -15.58 -8.88 5.14
CA PRO A 180 -15.96 -10.05 4.35
C PRO A 180 -14.92 -11.18 4.39
N TYR A 181 -13.63 -10.86 4.58
CA TYR A 181 -12.57 -11.84 4.75
C TYR A 181 -12.62 -12.61 6.09
N LYS A 182 -13.31 -12.08 7.11
CA LYS A 182 -13.57 -12.75 8.40
C LYS A 182 -14.92 -13.47 8.43
N MET A 183 -15.69 -13.47 7.34
CA MET A 183 -17.04 -14.06 7.28
C MET A 183 -17.08 -15.53 7.73
N PHE A 184 -15.97 -16.25 7.56
CA PHE A 184 -15.84 -17.66 7.93
C PHE A 184 -15.01 -17.88 9.20
N ASP A 185 -14.68 -16.82 9.94
CA ASP A 185 -14.04 -16.93 11.25
C ASP A 185 -15.04 -17.52 12.25
N GLY A 186 -14.62 -18.57 12.98
CA GLY A 186 -15.50 -19.34 13.87
C GLY A 186 -16.28 -20.48 13.19
N THR A 187 -16.18 -20.66 11.87
CA THR A 187 -16.77 -21.80 11.15
C THR A 187 -15.72 -22.87 10.81
N SER A 188 -16.17 -24.10 10.53
CA SER A 188 -15.32 -25.18 10.01
C SER A 188 -14.95 -24.98 8.54
N TYR A 189 -15.65 -24.10 7.83
CA TYR A 189 -15.37 -23.74 6.45
C TYR A 189 -14.21 -22.75 6.40
N LYS A 190 -13.15 -23.09 5.67
CA LYS A 190 -12.05 -22.18 5.37
C LYS A 190 -11.80 -22.19 3.87
N LEU A 191 -11.66 -20.99 3.32
CA LEU A 191 -11.39 -20.79 1.90
C LEU A 191 -9.97 -21.28 1.59
N LYS A 192 -9.86 -22.40 0.85
CA LYS A 192 -8.60 -23.08 0.52
C LYS A 192 -8.25 -22.99 -0.96
N SER A 193 -8.32 -21.80 -1.53
CA SER A 193 -7.92 -21.59 -2.92
C SER A 193 -7.55 -20.14 -3.20
N ILE A 194 -6.74 -19.95 -4.24
CA ILE A 194 -6.70 -18.68 -4.95
C ILE A 194 -8.01 -18.58 -5.72
N ASN A 195 -8.98 -17.86 -5.15
CA ASN A 195 -10.26 -17.58 -5.80
C ASN A 195 -10.28 -16.17 -6.40
N ASP A 196 -11.34 -15.86 -7.13
CA ASP A 196 -11.54 -14.57 -7.79
C ASP A 196 -11.46 -13.41 -6.80
N MET A 197 -12.02 -13.54 -5.60
CA MET A 197 -11.92 -12.52 -4.54
C MET A 197 -10.45 -12.25 -4.15
N THR A 198 -9.65 -13.28 -3.92
CA THR A 198 -8.24 -13.14 -3.52
C THR A 198 -7.44 -12.46 -4.63
N MET A 199 -7.69 -12.84 -5.88
CA MET A 199 -7.06 -12.25 -7.05
C MET A 199 -7.47 -10.78 -7.24
N ALA A 200 -8.76 -10.46 -7.12
CA ALA A 200 -9.29 -9.11 -7.24
C ALA A 200 -8.77 -8.18 -6.13
N ILE A 201 -8.74 -8.65 -4.87
CA ILE A 201 -8.14 -7.89 -3.76
C ILE A 201 -6.65 -7.64 -4.03
N THR A 202 -5.94 -8.63 -4.56
CA THR A 202 -4.52 -8.45 -4.92
C THR A 202 -4.36 -7.39 -6.01
N GLN A 203 -5.20 -7.38 -7.05
CA GLN A 203 -5.18 -6.33 -8.08
C GLN A 203 -5.56 -4.95 -7.55
N ALA A 204 -6.54 -4.88 -6.65
CA ALA A 204 -6.97 -3.62 -6.05
C ALA A 204 -5.80 -2.88 -5.36
N ASN A 205 -4.84 -3.59 -4.79
CA ASN A 205 -3.64 -2.97 -4.20
C ASN A 205 -2.78 -2.21 -5.23
N PHE A 206 -2.87 -2.52 -6.52
CA PHE A 206 -2.19 -1.78 -7.58
C PHE A 206 -3.04 -0.65 -8.18
N VAL A 207 -4.36 -0.72 -8.04
CA VAL A 207 -5.31 0.18 -8.71
C VAL A 207 -5.83 1.28 -7.80
N LEU A 208 -6.05 0.98 -6.52
CA LEU A 208 -6.82 1.81 -5.61
C LEU A 208 -6.20 3.20 -5.39
N LEU A 209 -4.89 3.26 -5.09
CA LEU A 209 -4.22 4.54 -4.83
C LEU A 209 -4.14 5.43 -6.08
N PRO A 210 -3.71 4.92 -7.27
CA PRO A 210 -3.73 5.72 -8.50
C PRO A 210 -5.10 6.25 -8.89
N VAL A 211 -6.18 5.49 -8.65
CA VAL A 211 -7.54 5.89 -9.05
C VAL A 211 -8.18 6.86 -8.04
N LEU A 212 -8.04 6.60 -6.75
CA LEU A 212 -8.68 7.43 -5.72
C LEU A 212 -7.90 8.70 -5.42
N TYR A 213 -6.57 8.65 -5.46
CA TYR A 213 -5.71 9.74 -5.02
C TYR A 213 -4.50 9.95 -5.97
N PRO A 214 -4.72 10.12 -7.29
CA PRO A 214 -3.63 10.21 -8.27
C PRO A 214 -2.62 11.31 -7.92
N GLN A 215 -3.12 12.50 -7.55
CA GLN A 215 -2.27 13.66 -7.26
C GLN A 215 -1.42 13.47 -6.00
N ASN A 216 -1.95 12.77 -4.98
CA ASN A 216 -1.25 12.53 -3.71
C ASN A 216 -0.04 11.60 -3.89
N ILE A 217 -0.01 10.83 -4.99
CA ILE A 217 1.10 9.94 -5.31
C ILE A 217 1.91 10.42 -6.53
N GLY A 218 1.75 11.69 -6.92
CA GLY A 218 2.55 12.32 -7.97
C GLY A 218 2.05 12.07 -9.40
N ILE A 219 0.84 11.52 -9.58
CA ILE A 219 0.21 11.40 -10.90
C ILE A 219 -0.55 12.69 -11.19
N HIS A 220 0.05 13.56 -11.99
CA HIS A 220 -0.50 14.85 -12.39
C HIS A 220 -0.87 14.87 -13.87
N GLY A 221 -1.79 15.76 -14.25
CA GLY A 221 -2.21 15.94 -15.66
C GLY A 221 -2.99 14.76 -16.24
N VAL A 222 -3.44 13.84 -15.40
CA VAL A 222 -4.24 12.66 -15.77
C VAL A 222 -5.71 13.05 -16.00
N THR A 223 -6.30 12.58 -17.08
CA THR A 223 -7.72 12.75 -17.40
C THR A 223 -8.56 11.58 -16.87
N ASP A 224 -9.89 11.72 -16.87
CA ASP A 224 -10.78 10.60 -16.54
C ASP A 224 -10.62 9.44 -17.53
N GLU A 225 -10.36 9.74 -18.81
CA GLU A 225 -10.09 8.74 -19.84
C GLU A 225 -8.79 7.97 -19.57
N ASP A 226 -7.75 8.64 -19.08
CA ASP A 226 -6.50 7.98 -18.70
C ASP A 226 -6.68 7.03 -17.50
N LEU A 227 -7.48 7.44 -16.50
CA LEU A 227 -7.82 6.59 -15.35
C LEU A 227 -8.68 5.39 -15.77
N GLU A 228 -9.63 5.60 -16.67
CA GLU A 228 -10.42 4.50 -17.26
C GLU A 228 -9.52 3.54 -18.05
N ALA A 229 -8.61 4.06 -18.88
CA ALA A 229 -7.65 3.25 -19.62
C ALA A 229 -6.73 2.44 -18.68
N TYR A 230 -6.27 3.05 -17.58
CA TYR A 230 -5.51 2.35 -16.54
C TYR A 230 -6.33 1.21 -15.89
N CYS A 231 -7.59 1.47 -15.55
CA CYS A 231 -8.51 0.44 -15.04
C CYS A 231 -8.74 -0.67 -16.07
N HIS A 232 -8.93 -0.32 -17.33
CA HIS A 232 -9.14 -1.26 -18.43
C HIS A 232 -7.94 -2.19 -18.61
N MET A 233 -6.73 -1.65 -18.57
CA MET A 233 -5.49 -2.43 -18.61
C MET A 233 -5.42 -3.46 -17.47
N TRP A 234 -5.75 -3.06 -16.24
CA TRP A 234 -5.78 -3.99 -15.10
C TRP A 234 -6.91 -5.03 -15.21
N LYS A 235 -8.06 -4.66 -15.76
CA LYS A 235 -9.13 -5.61 -16.11
C LYS A 235 -8.62 -6.68 -17.09
N CYS A 236 -7.91 -6.27 -18.16
CA CYS A 236 -7.27 -7.20 -19.09
C CYS A 236 -6.30 -8.14 -18.37
N TYR A 237 -5.42 -7.62 -17.50
CA TYR A 237 -4.50 -8.46 -16.73
C TYR A 237 -5.25 -9.45 -15.84
N GLY A 238 -6.37 -9.05 -15.22
CA GLY A 238 -7.22 -9.93 -14.42
C GLY A 238 -7.73 -11.11 -15.22
N TYR A 239 -8.31 -10.83 -16.39
CA TYR A 239 -8.78 -11.84 -17.33
C TYR A 239 -7.66 -12.84 -17.71
N PHE A 240 -6.49 -12.32 -18.12
CA PHE A 240 -5.37 -13.17 -18.54
C PHE A 240 -4.74 -13.95 -17.38
N LEU A 241 -4.85 -13.47 -16.15
CA LEU A 241 -4.48 -14.22 -14.93
C LEU A 241 -5.51 -15.26 -14.52
N GLY A 242 -6.73 -15.18 -15.05
CA GLY A 242 -7.81 -16.16 -14.83
C GLY A 242 -8.91 -15.70 -13.88
N ILE A 243 -9.01 -14.40 -13.59
CA ILE A 243 -10.20 -13.82 -12.96
C ILE A 243 -11.34 -13.86 -13.97
N LYS A 244 -12.54 -14.20 -13.53
CA LYS A 244 -13.75 -14.16 -14.35
C LYS A 244 -14.14 -12.73 -14.73
N ASP A 245 -14.90 -12.60 -15.81
CA ASP A 245 -15.36 -11.29 -16.27
C ASP A 245 -16.54 -10.74 -15.44
N GLU A 246 -17.30 -11.62 -14.78
CA GLU A 246 -18.40 -11.27 -13.87
C GLU A 246 -17.93 -10.80 -12.50
#